data_AF-A0A834J0V5-F1
#
_entry.id   AF-A0A834J0V5-F1
#
_cell.length_a   1.000
_cell.length_b   1.000
_cell.length_c   1.000
_cell.angle_alpha   90.00
_cell.angle_beta   90.00
_cell.angle_gamma   90.00
#
_symmetry.space_group_name_H-M   'P 1'
#
loop_
_entity.id
_entity.type
_entity.pdbx_description
1 polymer ?
#
loop_
_entity_poly.entity_id
_entity_poly.type
_entity_poly.pdbx_seq_one_letter_code
_entity_poly.pdbx_strand_id
1 'polypeptide(L)'
;MNKRGKKINQVIHEQDQQLKENEEKLEKLMSELVMIKEDIDIEQQVLEQKNKELSKHNEHFAELKAEYNKFVEENQNLQIKRNLFKNTKPNQQDQLLLETGRKKLRMYKEWTGVHWDYSSLKENIVGYVSNKSDYIHYFNFAKDEKDSEELSSLLWHEIYLSVENKLNENKKSSNTNE
;
A
#
# COMPACT_ATOMS: atom_id res chain seq x y z
N MET A 1 -48.33 -96.04 5.61
CA MET A 1 -47.33 -95.10 5.04
C MET A 1 -45.92 -95.56 5.40
N ASN A 2 -45.04 -95.70 4.40
CA ASN A 2 -43.76 -96.40 4.49
C ASN A 2 -42.66 -95.53 5.15
N LYS A 3 -41.87 -96.06 6.10
CA LYS A 3 -40.82 -95.34 6.86
C LYS A 3 -39.78 -94.65 5.95
N ARG A 4 -39.52 -95.21 4.77
CA ARG A 4 -38.62 -94.63 3.75
C ARG A 4 -39.15 -93.33 3.15
N GLY A 5 -40.45 -93.24 2.88
CA GLY A 5 -41.06 -92.03 2.29
C GLY A 5 -41.02 -90.83 3.23
N LYS A 6 -41.12 -91.04 4.55
CA LYS A 6 -40.98 -89.97 5.55
C LYS A 6 -39.54 -89.44 5.64
N LYS A 7 -38.54 -90.32 5.56
CA LYS A 7 -37.11 -89.90 5.57
C LYS A 7 -36.75 -89.09 4.33
N ILE A 8 -37.23 -89.49 3.15
CA ILE A 8 -36.97 -88.76 1.90
C ILE A 8 -37.58 -87.36 1.95
N ASN A 9 -38.83 -87.22 2.42
CA ASN A 9 -39.47 -85.91 2.56
C ASN A 9 -38.76 -85.00 3.58
N GLN A 10 -38.17 -85.54 4.65
CA GLN A 10 -37.36 -84.75 5.59
C GLN A 10 -36.10 -84.20 4.92
N VAL A 11 -35.38 -85.04 4.17
CA VAL A 11 -34.17 -84.61 3.45
C VAL A 11 -34.48 -83.54 2.41
N ILE A 12 -35.58 -83.68 1.67
CA ILE A 12 -36.03 -82.67 0.70
C ILE A 12 -36.33 -81.34 1.39
N HIS A 13 -37.05 -81.37 2.52
CA HIS A 13 -37.36 -80.16 3.28
C HIS A 13 -36.09 -79.48 3.85
N GLU A 14 -35.12 -80.24 4.34
CA GLU A 14 -33.84 -79.70 4.82
C GLU A 14 -33.03 -79.06 3.68
N GLN A 15 -33.03 -79.67 2.50
CA GLN A 15 -32.39 -79.13 1.30
C GLN A 15 -33.06 -77.85 0.80
N ASP A 16 -34.40 -77.82 0.74
CA ASP A 16 -35.16 -76.63 0.33
C ASP A 16 -34.95 -75.47 1.31
N GLN A 17 -34.86 -75.75 2.61
CA GLN A 17 -34.56 -74.75 3.63
C GLN A 17 -33.14 -74.19 3.48
N GLN A 18 -32.14 -75.05 3.25
CA GLN A 18 -30.77 -74.59 2.96
C GLN A 18 -30.67 -73.78 1.67
N LEU A 19 -31.39 -74.17 0.62
CA LEU A 19 -31.46 -73.42 -0.63
C LEU A 19 -31.99 -72.01 -0.38
N LYS A 20 -33.08 -71.89 0.37
CA LYS A 20 -33.69 -70.60 0.71
C LYS A 20 -32.77 -69.72 1.56
N GLU A 21 -32.11 -70.29 2.57
CA GLU A 21 -31.12 -69.55 3.39
C GLU A 21 -29.92 -69.09 2.57
N ASN A 22 -29.50 -69.88 1.58
CA ASN A 22 -28.42 -69.51 0.68
C ASN A 22 -28.85 -68.41 -0.30
N GLU A 23 -30.07 -68.47 -0.83
CA GLU A 23 -30.64 -67.40 -1.68
C GLU A 23 -30.71 -66.07 -0.92
N GLU A 24 -31.23 -66.07 0.31
CA GLU A 24 -31.30 -64.87 1.16
C GLU A 24 -29.90 -64.29 1.45
N LYS A 25 -28.91 -65.14 1.71
CA LYS A 25 -27.50 -64.70 1.86
C LYS A 25 -26.94 -64.11 0.57
N LEU A 26 -27.27 -64.70 -0.57
CA LEU A 26 -26.77 -64.27 -1.88
C LEU A 26 -27.34 -62.89 -2.24
N GLU A 27 -28.63 -62.67 -2.02
CA GLU A 27 -29.27 -61.35 -2.19
C GLU A 27 -28.64 -60.29 -1.27
N LYS A 28 -28.38 -60.64 -0.01
CA LYS A 28 -27.73 -59.73 0.94
C LYS A 28 -26.32 -59.35 0.48
N LEU A 29 -25.52 -60.33 0.07
CA LEU A 29 -24.17 -60.09 -0.43
C LEU A 29 -24.16 -59.29 -1.74
N MET A 30 -25.12 -59.53 -2.65
CA MET A 30 -25.27 -58.72 -3.85
C MET A 30 -25.59 -57.26 -3.51
N SER A 31 -26.48 -57.04 -2.53
CA SER A 31 -26.82 -55.69 -2.07
C SER A 31 -25.62 -54.98 -1.44
N GLU A 32 -24.85 -55.68 -0.59
CA GLU A 32 -23.62 -55.15 -0.01
C GLU A 32 -22.57 -54.82 -1.08
N LEU A 33 -22.43 -55.66 -2.10
CA LEU A 33 -21.50 -55.43 -3.22
C LEU A 33 -21.87 -54.17 -4.01
N VAL A 34 -23.17 -53.96 -4.27
CA VAL A 34 -23.66 -52.74 -4.93
C VAL A 34 -23.31 -51.51 -4.10
N MET A 35 -23.60 -51.51 -2.79
CA MET A 35 -23.27 -50.36 -1.94
C MET A 35 -21.77 -50.07 -1.89
N ILE A 36 -20.92 -51.08 -1.73
CA ILE A 36 -19.46 -50.90 -1.71
C ILE A 36 -18.97 -50.31 -3.04
N LYS A 37 -19.57 -50.72 -4.16
CA LYS A 37 -19.21 -50.19 -5.47
C LYS A 37 -19.58 -48.71 -5.61
N GLU A 38 -20.77 -48.32 -5.14
CA GLU A 38 -21.19 -46.92 -5.10
C GLU A 38 -20.27 -46.07 -4.20
N ASP A 39 -19.90 -46.59 -3.03
CA ASP A 39 -18.96 -45.92 -2.12
C ASP A 39 -17.58 -45.70 -2.79
N ILE A 40 -17.08 -46.70 -3.51
CA ILE A 40 -15.82 -46.58 -4.27
C ILE A 40 -15.92 -45.50 -5.34
N ASP A 41 -17.01 -45.48 -6.10
CA ASP A 41 -17.22 -44.49 -7.17
C ASP A 41 -17.28 -43.05 -6.59
N ILE A 42 -17.92 -42.88 -5.42
CA ILE A 42 -17.96 -41.60 -4.70
C ILE A 42 -16.56 -41.19 -4.24
N GLU A 43 -15.82 -42.09 -3.58
CA GLU A 43 -14.49 -41.79 -3.06
C GLU A 43 -13.51 -41.43 -4.20
N GLN A 44 -13.67 -42.09 -5.35
CA GLN A 44 -12.86 -41.81 -6.54
C GLN A 44 -13.14 -40.41 -7.10
N GLN A 45 -14.41 -39.97 -7.11
CA GLN A 45 -14.77 -38.60 -7.49
C GLN A 45 -14.23 -37.55 -6.51
N VAL A 46 -14.32 -37.83 -5.20
CA VAL A 46 -13.77 -36.94 -4.15
C VAL A 46 -12.25 -36.80 -4.31
N LEU A 47 -11.54 -37.91 -4.54
CA LEU A 47 -10.10 -37.91 -4.75
C LEU A 47 -9.70 -37.09 -5.99
N GLU A 48 -10.45 -37.21 -7.09
CA GLU A 48 -10.18 -36.45 -8.31
C GLU A 48 -10.38 -34.94 -8.10
N GLN A 49 -11.43 -34.55 -7.36
CA GLN A 49 -11.65 -33.15 -6.99
C GLN A 49 -10.52 -32.62 -6.11
N LYS A 50 -10.11 -33.38 -5.09
CA LYS A 50 -9.00 -33.00 -4.20
C LYS A 50 -7.68 -32.84 -4.93
N ASN A 51 -7.38 -33.71 -5.91
CA ASN A 51 -6.21 -33.57 -6.75
C ASN A 51 -6.25 -32.31 -7.62
N LYS A 52 -7.42 -31.96 -8.17
CA LYS A 52 -7.59 -30.71 -8.94
C LYS A 52 -7.38 -29.48 -8.06
N GLU A 53 -7.91 -29.48 -6.84
CA GLU A 53 -7.68 -28.41 -5.85
C GLU A 53 -6.20 -28.29 -5.49
N LEU A 54 -5.53 -29.41 -5.23
CA LEU A 54 -4.11 -29.44 -4.89
C LEU A 54 -3.23 -28.91 -6.03
N SER A 55 -3.55 -29.24 -7.28
CA SER A 55 -2.85 -28.70 -8.45
C SER A 55 -2.93 -27.17 -8.50
N LYS A 56 -4.14 -26.60 -8.31
CA LYS A 56 -4.33 -25.14 -8.28
C LYS A 56 -3.55 -24.48 -7.14
N HIS A 57 -3.53 -25.09 -5.96
CA HIS A 57 -2.73 -24.56 -4.84
C HIS A 57 -1.23 -24.58 -5.14
N ASN A 58 -0.72 -25.61 -5.81
CA ASN A 58 0.68 -25.69 -6.22
C ASN A 58 1.05 -24.61 -7.26
N GLU A 59 0.15 -24.34 -8.22
CA GLU A 59 0.31 -23.24 -9.19
C GLU A 59 0.41 -21.89 -8.47
N HIS A 60 -0.54 -21.58 -7.58
CA HIS A 60 -0.50 -20.36 -6.78
C HIS A 60 0.74 -20.26 -5.89
N PHE A 61 1.19 -21.37 -5.31
CA PHE A 61 2.42 -21.38 -4.53
C PHE A 61 3.65 -21.06 -5.39
N ALA A 62 3.71 -21.58 -6.62
CA ALA A 62 4.79 -21.28 -7.55
C ALA A 62 4.80 -19.80 -7.96
N GLU A 63 3.63 -19.22 -8.24
CA GLU A 63 3.46 -17.78 -8.53
C GLU A 63 3.97 -16.92 -7.36
N LEU A 64 3.50 -17.22 -6.15
CA LEU A 64 3.88 -16.46 -4.95
C LEU A 64 5.38 -16.56 -4.66
N LYS A 65 5.98 -17.74 -4.89
CA LYS A 65 7.42 -17.93 -4.74
C LYS A 65 8.22 -17.11 -5.77
N ALA A 66 7.73 -17.01 -7.00
CA ALA A 66 8.35 -16.18 -8.03
C ALA A 66 8.27 -14.68 -7.67
N GLU A 67 7.13 -14.23 -7.17
CA GLU A 67 6.94 -12.84 -6.71
C GLU A 67 7.83 -12.52 -5.50
N TYR A 68 7.91 -13.43 -4.53
CA TYR A 68 8.81 -13.30 -3.38
C TYR A 68 10.27 -13.12 -3.83
N ASN A 69 10.75 -13.95 -4.76
CA ASN A 69 12.12 -13.84 -5.28
C ASN A 69 12.37 -12.49 -5.95
N LYS A 70 11.39 -11.99 -6.74
CA LYS A 70 11.47 -10.67 -7.36
C LYS A 70 11.60 -9.55 -6.32
N PHE A 71 10.82 -9.61 -5.25
CA PHE A 71 10.92 -8.63 -4.15
C PHE A 71 12.27 -8.69 -3.44
N VAL A 72 12.82 -9.88 -3.23
CA VAL A 72 14.14 -10.05 -2.62
C VAL A 72 15.22 -9.38 -3.48
N GLU A 73 15.21 -9.60 -4.79
CA GLU A 73 16.14 -8.97 -5.73
C GLU A 73 15.99 -7.44 -5.76
N GLU A 74 14.75 -6.94 -5.82
CA GLU A 74 14.49 -5.49 -5.77
C GLU A 74 15.01 -4.86 -4.49
N ASN A 75 14.78 -5.50 -3.34
CA ASN A 75 15.22 -4.99 -2.05
C ASN A 75 16.75 -4.96 -1.95
N GLN A 76 17.43 -6.00 -2.45
CA GLN A 76 18.90 -6.01 -2.54
C GLN A 76 19.42 -4.86 -3.42
N ASN A 77 18.80 -4.64 -4.58
CA ASN A 77 19.17 -3.53 -5.48
C ASN A 77 18.96 -2.16 -4.84
N LEU A 78 17.84 -1.97 -4.13
CA LEU A 78 17.56 -0.73 -3.39
C LEU A 78 18.57 -0.52 -2.25
N GLN A 79 18.98 -1.58 -1.56
CA GLN A 79 19.98 -1.51 -0.52
C GLN A 79 21.36 -1.13 -1.08
N ILE A 80 21.75 -1.67 -2.24
CA ILE A 80 22.97 -1.27 -2.95
C ILE A 80 22.90 0.22 -3.32
N LYS A 81 21.80 0.67 -3.94
CA LYS A 81 21.59 2.09 -4.30
C LYS A 81 21.68 3.00 -3.07
N ARG A 82 21.02 2.62 -1.96
CA ARG A 82 21.09 3.35 -0.69
C ARG A 82 22.53 3.48 -0.19
N ASN A 83 23.29 2.39 -0.22
CA ASN A 83 24.69 2.39 0.23
C ASN A 83 25.56 3.27 -0.67
N LEU A 84 25.33 3.26 -2.00
CA LEU A 84 25.99 4.17 -2.93
C LEU A 84 25.71 5.64 -2.56
N PHE A 85 24.45 6.01 -2.37
CA PHE A 85 24.09 7.39 -1.99
C PHE A 85 24.65 7.79 -0.63
N LYS A 86 24.64 6.88 0.36
CA LYS A 86 25.21 7.14 1.69
C LYS A 86 26.72 7.42 1.65
N ASN A 87 27.43 6.74 0.76
CA ASN A 87 28.89 6.84 0.64
C ASN A 87 29.34 7.88 -0.39
N THR A 88 28.42 8.41 -1.20
CA THR A 88 28.72 9.47 -2.17
C THR A 88 28.94 10.77 -1.41
N LYS A 89 30.17 11.26 -1.40
CA LYS A 89 30.47 12.60 -0.89
C LYS A 89 29.90 13.61 -1.89
N PRO A 90 29.09 14.58 -1.45
CA PRO A 90 28.61 15.62 -2.34
C PRO A 90 29.80 16.41 -2.89
N ASN A 91 29.67 16.91 -4.12
CA ASN A 91 30.68 17.76 -4.72
C ASN A 91 30.87 19.03 -3.85
N GLN A 92 32.11 19.28 -3.44
CA GLN A 92 32.45 20.42 -2.58
C GLN A 92 32.10 21.76 -3.25
N GLN A 93 32.24 21.87 -4.57
CA GLN A 93 31.89 23.10 -5.30
C GLN A 93 30.39 23.36 -5.26
N ASP A 94 29.58 22.32 -5.51
CA ASP A 94 28.12 22.43 -5.47
C ASP A 94 27.62 22.73 -4.05
N GLN A 95 28.24 22.13 -3.03
CA GLN A 95 27.94 22.45 -1.63
C GLN A 95 28.22 23.92 -1.31
N LEU A 96 29.40 24.43 -1.67
CA LEU A 96 29.77 25.83 -1.44
C LEU A 96 28.82 26.79 -2.17
N LEU A 97 28.42 26.45 -3.40
CA LEU A 97 27.45 27.23 -4.17
C LEU A 97 26.09 27.27 -3.47
N LEU A 98 25.58 26.12 -3.01
CA LEU A 98 24.31 26.02 -2.29
C LEU A 98 24.35 26.75 -0.94
N GLU A 99 25.44 26.63 -0.19
CA GLU A 99 25.62 27.35 1.07
C GLU A 99 25.63 28.86 0.86
N THR A 100 26.35 29.33 -0.16
CA THR A 100 26.38 30.74 -0.54
C THR A 100 24.99 31.24 -0.93
N GLY A 101 24.25 30.47 -1.74
CA GLY A 101 22.88 30.77 -2.13
C GLY A 101 21.92 30.84 -0.93
N ARG A 102 22.00 29.86 -0.02
CA ARG A 102 21.19 29.83 1.23
C ARG A 102 21.51 31.01 2.14
N LYS A 103 22.79 31.37 2.27
CA LYS A 103 23.23 32.53 3.06
C LYS A 103 22.67 33.83 2.47
N LYS A 104 22.79 34.01 1.14
CA LYS A 104 22.27 35.19 0.43
C LYS A 104 20.74 35.30 0.57
N LEU A 105 20.02 34.19 0.38
CA LEU A 105 18.56 34.16 0.54
C LEU A 105 18.14 34.52 1.97
N ARG A 106 18.86 34.00 2.98
CA ARG A 106 18.60 34.32 4.39
C ARG A 106 18.81 35.80 4.67
N MET A 107 19.92 36.36 4.20
CA MET A 107 20.22 37.79 4.36
C MET A 107 19.12 38.66 3.75
N TYR A 108 18.67 38.35 2.53
CA TYR A 108 17.56 39.11 1.93
C TYR A 108 16.29 39.01 2.76
N LYS A 109 15.89 37.81 3.21
CA LYS A 109 14.72 37.66 4.08
C LYS A 109 14.84 38.43 5.39
N GLU A 110 16.03 38.46 5.99
CA GLU A 110 16.29 39.18 7.24
C GLU A 110 16.26 40.69 7.05
N TRP A 111 16.76 41.20 5.93
CA TRP A 111 16.83 42.64 5.66
C TRP A 111 15.53 43.22 5.14
N THR A 112 14.83 42.50 4.27
CA THR A 112 13.60 43.01 3.65
C THR A 112 12.35 42.54 4.35
N GLY A 113 12.40 41.45 5.11
CA GLY A 113 11.19 40.83 5.68
C GLY A 113 10.26 40.23 4.63
N VAL A 114 10.67 40.19 3.35
CA VAL A 114 9.85 39.71 2.23
C VAL A 114 9.84 38.18 2.17
N HIS A 115 8.64 37.63 2.04
CA HIS A 115 8.37 36.22 1.87
C HIS A 115 7.59 36.02 0.57
N TRP A 116 8.24 35.38 -0.40
CA TRP A 116 7.67 35.14 -1.71
C TRP A 116 6.75 33.92 -1.71
N ASP A 117 5.62 34.01 -2.41
CA ASP A 117 4.83 32.84 -2.79
C ASP A 117 5.36 32.29 -4.12
N TYR A 118 6.21 31.25 -4.02
CA TYR A 118 6.82 30.62 -5.19
C TYR A 118 5.81 29.84 -6.06
N SER A 119 4.61 29.55 -5.56
CA SER A 119 3.59 28.82 -6.31
C SER A 119 2.95 29.69 -7.40
N SER A 120 2.82 30.99 -7.12
CA SER A 120 2.11 31.97 -7.94
C SER A 120 3.04 32.84 -8.81
N LEU A 121 4.36 32.61 -8.73
CA LEU A 121 5.40 33.46 -9.33
C LEU A 121 5.47 33.44 -10.86
N LYS A 122 4.72 32.53 -11.51
CA LYS A 122 4.72 32.40 -12.98
C LYS A 122 4.02 33.57 -13.66
N GLU A 123 2.96 34.06 -13.05
CA GLU A 123 2.06 35.06 -13.63
C GLU A 123 2.15 36.40 -12.88
N ASN A 124 2.35 36.35 -11.56
CA ASN A 124 2.35 37.54 -10.70
C ASN A 124 3.52 37.53 -9.72
N ILE A 125 3.87 38.70 -9.21
CA ILE A 125 4.87 38.89 -8.16
C ILE A 125 4.11 38.99 -6.85
N VAL A 126 4.01 37.84 -6.17
CA VAL A 126 3.17 37.66 -4.98
C VAL A 126 4.01 37.31 -3.76
N GLY A 127 3.65 37.89 -2.63
CA GLY A 127 4.28 37.59 -1.36
C GLY A 127 3.68 38.40 -0.22
N TYR A 128 4.40 38.39 0.90
CA TYR A 128 4.10 39.25 2.03
C TYR A 128 5.37 39.82 2.65
N VAL A 129 5.26 41.00 3.24
CA VAL A 129 6.30 41.62 4.06
C VAL A 129 5.93 41.45 5.52
N SER A 130 6.88 41.04 6.35
CA SER A 130 6.69 40.96 7.79
C SER A 130 7.86 41.54 8.59
N ASN A 131 7.54 42.25 9.67
CA ASN A 131 8.53 42.72 10.64
C ASN A 131 8.85 41.70 11.74
N LYS A 132 8.29 40.47 11.63
CA LYS A 132 8.39 39.35 12.60
C LYS A 132 7.77 39.64 13.98
N SER A 133 6.91 40.63 14.08
CA SER A 133 6.22 41.00 15.31
C SER A 133 4.72 41.09 15.05
N ASP A 134 4.28 42.23 14.53
CA ASP A 134 2.89 42.67 14.46
C ASP A 134 2.46 43.08 13.04
N TYR A 135 3.43 43.30 12.14
CA TYR A 135 3.17 43.66 10.75
C TYR A 135 3.28 42.45 9.84
N ILE A 136 2.20 42.17 9.11
CA ILE A 136 2.15 41.27 7.97
C ILE A 136 1.30 41.96 6.89
N HIS A 137 1.90 42.29 5.76
CA HIS A 137 1.18 42.88 4.63
C HIS A 137 1.40 42.05 3.36
N TYR A 138 0.31 41.67 2.71
CA TYR A 138 0.32 40.88 1.48
C TYR A 138 0.33 41.79 0.28
N PHE A 139 1.17 41.47 -0.72
CA PHE A 139 1.23 42.19 -1.98
C PHE A 139 1.07 41.23 -3.16
N ASN A 140 0.49 41.75 -4.23
CA ASN A 140 0.33 41.06 -5.51
C ASN A 140 0.50 42.08 -6.63
N PHE A 141 1.61 42.00 -7.35
CA PHE A 141 1.88 42.86 -8.50
C PHE A 141 1.79 42.05 -9.79
N ALA A 142 0.97 42.50 -10.74
CA ALA A 142 0.92 41.91 -12.06
C ALA A 142 2.27 42.11 -12.78
N LYS A 143 2.83 41.02 -13.31
CA LYS A 143 4.18 41.04 -13.91
C LYS A 143 4.23 41.84 -15.22
N ASP A 144 3.10 41.93 -15.92
CA ASP A 144 3.00 42.52 -17.26
C ASP A 144 2.60 44.00 -17.25
N GLU A 145 2.26 44.56 -16.09
CA GLU A 145 1.69 45.93 -16.00
C GLU A 145 2.71 47.01 -15.60
N LYS A 146 3.90 46.65 -15.11
CA LYS A 146 4.83 47.61 -14.49
C LYS A 146 6.28 47.44 -14.93
N ASP A 147 6.96 48.56 -15.12
CA ASP A 147 8.40 48.58 -15.36
C ASP A 147 9.18 48.09 -14.13
N SER A 148 10.37 47.51 -14.36
CA SER A 148 11.20 46.93 -13.30
C SER A 148 11.56 47.92 -12.18
N GLU A 149 11.67 49.21 -12.50
CA GLU A 149 11.95 50.28 -11.53
C GLU A 149 10.73 50.66 -10.69
N GLU A 150 9.55 50.70 -11.30
CA GLU A 150 8.30 50.99 -10.61
C GLU A 150 7.94 49.87 -9.62
N LEU A 151 8.10 48.62 -10.06
CA LEU A 151 7.93 47.44 -9.21
C LEU A 151 8.89 47.46 -8.00
N SER A 152 10.16 47.80 -8.25
CA SER A 152 11.16 47.90 -7.19
C SER A 152 10.78 48.99 -6.18
N SER A 153 10.30 50.14 -6.67
CA SER A 153 9.83 51.24 -5.82
C SER A 153 8.65 50.83 -4.94
N LEU A 154 7.67 50.10 -5.50
CA LEU A 154 6.53 49.58 -4.74
C LEU A 154 6.95 48.59 -3.66
N LEU A 155 7.85 47.65 -4.00
CA LEU A 155 8.34 46.68 -3.03
C LEU A 155 9.13 47.36 -1.90
N TRP A 156 9.96 48.35 -2.21
CA TRP A 156 10.67 49.13 -1.20
C TRP A 156 9.74 49.96 -0.32
N HIS A 157 8.65 50.48 -0.89
CA HIS A 157 7.62 51.17 -0.12
C HIS A 157 6.96 50.22 0.90
N GLU A 158 6.62 49.00 0.50
CA GLU A 158 6.07 47.98 1.41
C GLU A 158 7.03 47.62 2.55
N ILE A 159 8.32 47.50 2.23
CA ILE A 159 9.38 47.26 3.23
C ILE A 159 9.48 48.45 4.20
N TYR A 160 9.41 49.68 3.69
CA TYR A 160 9.47 50.88 4.52
C TYR A 160 8.31 50.95 5.53
N LEU A 161 7.08 50.70 5.08
CA LEU A 161 5.89 50.67 5.96
C LEU A 161 6.04 49.64 7.09
N SER A 162 6.64 48.48 6.78
CA SER A 162 6.93 47.44 7.77
C SER A 162 7.91 47.91 8.86
N VAL A 163 8.85 48.80 8.53
CA VAL A 163 9.85 49.33 9.47
C VAL A 163 9.27 50.50 10.27
N GLU A 164 8.51 51.38 9.63
CA GLU A 164 7.86 52.53 10.29
C GLU A 164 6.87 52.08 11.38
N ASN A 165 6.05 51.06 11.10
CA ASN A 165 5.13 50.50 12.09
C ASN A 165 5.87 49.97 13.33
N LYS A 166 6.98 49.25 13.12
CA LYS A 166 7.84 48.76 14.20
C LYS A 166 8.41 49.89 15.08
N LEU A 167 8.78 51.03 14.47
CA LEU A 167 9.29 52.20 15.20
C LEU A 167 8.21 52.92 16.01
N ASN A 168 7.00 52.99 15.47
CA ASN A 168 5.87 53.65 16.13
C ASN A 168 5.33 52.86 17.33
N GLU A 169 5.36 51.52 17.28
CA GLU A 169 5.05 50.69 18.44
C GLU A 169 6.08 50.82 19.57
N ASN A 170 7.38 50.84 19.23
CA ASN A 170 8.46 51.04 20.21
C ASN A 170 8.37 52.40 20.94
N LYS A 171 7.88 53.44 20.25
CA LYS A 171 7.63 54.75 20.88
C LYS A 171 6.41 54.72 21.81
N LYS A 172 5.35 54.01 21.44
CA LYS A 172 4.16 53.85 22.29
C LYS A 172 4.43 53.05 23.56
N SER A 173 5.27 52.01 23.50
CA SER A 173 5.66 51.21 24.67
C SER A 173 6.67 51.89 25.59
N SER A 174 7.42 52.89 25.10
CA SER A 174 8.33 53.70 25.92
C SER A 174 7.60 54.78 26.72
N ASN A 175 6.47 55.29 26.22
CA ASN A 175 5.68 56.34 26.87
C ASN A 175 4.67 55.83 27.91
N THR A 176 4.51 54.51 28.07
CA THR A 176 3.62 53.89 29.09
C THR A 176 4.36 53.46 30.36
N ASN A 177 5.68 53.68 30.43
CA ASN A 177 6.53 53.34 31.58
C ASN A 177 7.05 54.57 32.36
N GLU A 178 6.48 55.76 32.14
CA GLU A 178 6.58 56.93 33.02
C GLU A 178 5.26 57.13 33.77
#